data_AF-A0AAW8YLQ4-F1
#
_entry.id   AF-A0AAW8YLQ4-F1
#
_cell.length_a   1.000
_cell.length_b   1.000
_cell.length_c   1.000
_cell.angle_alpha   90.00
_cell.angle_beta   90.00
_cell.angle_gamma   90.00
#
_symmetry.space_group_name_H-M   'P 1'
#
loop_
_entity.id
_entity.type
_entity.pdbx_description
1 polymer ?
#
loop_
_entity_poly.entity_id
_entity_poly.type
_entity_poly.pdbx_seq_one_letter_code
_entity_poly.pdbx_strand_id
1 'polypeptide(L)'
;MKYTKYTVLAMSALTLGTVGAKVTHAAHTNQHAVSAANSQEANAKKATDAVHALFANKEYTKLASGVTSAKVDAAEALVHKYVLTYKDSQLLLSLCNSARHKLSNSSDDASAIKAAEKVVDALFTDRTHAKLATGVTAEKIEAAVKTIEKNVPHSNSNYQRLMSLCDRTKSFSRASNNDSNTKNDIQKATDAVNALFADGSHTKLAKGVTTEKIEAAQKLVDKIPTSNPNYVELRNLCTKAKNLLNTAIKNDVKVATKAVTALFADSSHTKLAKDVTAEKIEAAQKLVDKIPTNNENYQRLNDLCQKAKKLLAENNDPAVKEAEKAVFALFSDEAHTKLAKGVTAEKIEAAQKLVEKNVSQSNNNYQMLMTLCRKAKILLDNANTEDKIREAEEAVYALFADSSLSSVADSTNSAKVEAAKDLVAKNVSVANPNFSRLWNLCLKAERLLEASGTIRPASSEGEQEAIDAIKALFSDDTYTKLSDKANSAMLKKANALFVKYVKPGNSNFTVLYKLYQKAERLLESSNDIRPAASKEEQAVIDAVNALFTDGTHTKLAAGVDRDKINEAKSMIAKYLTFDNRNTMILYNLCAKALELLN
;
A
#
# COMPACT_ATOMS: atom_id res chain seq x y z
N MET A 1 -16.22 -103.35 45.90
CA MET A 1 -15.06 -104.20 45.49
C MET A 1 -13.89 -103.83 46.38
N LYS A 2 -13.11 -104.74 46.98
CA LYS A 2 -13.20 -106.21 47.16
C LYS A 2 -13.13 -106.54 48.69
N TYR A 3 -13.34 -107.81 49.07
CA TYR A 3 -13.20 -108.34 50.45
C TYR A 3 -11.70 -108.36 50.90
N THR A 4 -11.25 -108.73 52.12
CA THR A 4 -11.56 -109.83 53.08
C THR A 4 -10.70 -109.61 54.38
N LYS A 5 -10.87 -110.17 55.60
CA LYS A 5 -11.93 -110.99 56.27
C LYS A 5 -11.72 -111.03 57.83
N TYR A 6 -12.79 -110.92 58.63
CA TYR A 6 -13.13 -111.69 59.88
C TYR A 6 -12.21 -111.81 61.14
N THR A 7 -12.76 -111.38 62.32
CA THR A 7 -12.87 -112.13 63.64
C THR A 7 -11.55 -112.54 64.41
N VAL A 8 -11.45 -113.10 65.64
CA VAL A 8 -12.26 -113.42 66.88
C VAL A 8 -11.26 -113.69 68.05
N LEU A 9 -11.49 -113.67 69.38
CA LEU A 9 -12.64 -113.37 70.27
C LEU A 9 -12.19 -112.53 71.51
N ALA A 10 -12.12 -113.08 72.75
CA ALA A 10 -11.86 -112.37 74.01
C ALA A 10 -11.41 -113.28 75.19
N MET A 11 -10.72 -112.70 76.18
CA MET A 11 -10.67 -113.01 77.64
C MET A 11 -10.29 -114.42 78.18
N SER A 12 -9.21 -114.52 78.99
CA SER A 12 -9.24 -114.84 80.46
C SER A 12 -8.09 -115.71 81.06
N ALA A 13 -7.80 -115.43 82.34
CA ALA A 13 -7.34 -116.33 83.44
C ALA A 13 -5.88 -116.87 83.55
N LEU A 14 -5.12 -116.21 84.45
CA LEU A 14 -4.36 -116.73 85.62
C LEU A 14 -3.56 -118.07 85.64
N THR A 15 -2.28 -117.93 86.06
CA THR A 15 -1.48 -118.82 86.98
C THR A 15 -1.06 -120.23 86.47
N LEU A 16 -0.01 -120.91 86.99
CA LEU A 16 0.80 -120.75 88.22
C LEU A 16 2.21 -121.41 88.06
N GLY A 17 3.26 -120.88 88.73
CA GLY A 17 4.57 -121.54 88.94
C GLY A 17 5.66 -121.26 87.87
N THR A 18 6.97 -121.30 88.15
CA THR A 18 7.74 -121.54 89.40
C THR A 18 9.12 -120.86 89.39
N VAL A 19 9.55 -120.30 90.54
CA VAL A 19 10.96 -120.02 90.99
C VAL A 19 11.88 -119.17 90.08
N GLY A 20 12.52 -118.08 90.55
CA GLY A 20 12.44 -117.42 91.86
C GLY A 20 13.56 -116.37 92.12
N ALA A 21 13.53 -115.80 93.34
CA ALA A 21 14.54 -114.94 94.01
C ALA A 21 14.78 -113.48 93.53
N LYS A 22 14.71 -112.54 94.51
CA LYS A 22 15.25 -111.15 94.53
C LYS A 22 14.81 -110.22 93.38
N VAL A 23 13.87 -109.29 93.51
CA VAL A 23 13.19 -108.71 94.70
C VAL A 23 14.13 -108.00 95.70
N THR A 24 14.61 -106.81 95.30
CA THR A 24 14.98 -105.69 96.22
C THR A 24 14.90 -104.31 95.56
N HIS A 25 15.09 -104.17 94.24
CA HIS A 25 15.08 -102.86 93.57
C HIS A 25 13.71 -102.31 93.16
N ALA A 26 12.64 -103.11 93.14
CA ALA A 26 11.31 -102.66 92.67
C ALA A 26 10.55 -101.74 93.65
N ALA A 27 10.96 -101.68 94.92
CA ALA A 27 10.19 -101.01 95.98
C ALA A 27 10.15 -99.47 95.84
N HIS A 28 11.29 -98.84 95.56
CA HIS A 28 11.37 -97.37 95.46
C HIS A 28 10.81 -96.83 94.13
N THR A 29 10.93 -97.59 93.03
CA THR A 29 10.39 -97.17 91.72
C THR A 29 8.86 -97.09 91.73
N ASN A 30 8.19 -98.03 92.40
CA ASN A 30 6.73 -98.03 92.53
C ASN A 30 6.20 -96.85 93.36
N GLN A 31 6.94 -96.39 94.36
CA GLN A 31 6.47 -95.31 95.25
C GLN A 31 6.46 -93.93 94.55
N HIS A 32 7.38 -93.71 93.60
CA HIS A 32 7.33 -92.56 92.70
C HIS A 32 6.26 -92.69 91.61
N ALA A 33 6.04 -93.89 91.07
CA ALA A 33 4.99 -94.12 90.07
C ALA A 33 3.57 -93.85 90.62
N VAL A 34 3.28 -94.32 91.84
CA VAL A 34 1.95 -94.14 92.49
C VAL A 34 1.71 -92.67 92.87
N SER A 35 2.72 -91.96 93.36
CA SER A 35 2.57 -90.53 93.69
C SER A 35 2.40 -89.64 92.46
N ALA A 36 3.06 -89.96 91.33
CA ALA A 36 2.82 -89.30 90.05
C ALA A 36 1.40 -89.57 89.51
N ALA A 37 0.93 -90.83 89.55
CA ALA A 37 -0.42 -91.20 89.10
C ALA A 37 -1.52 -90.46 89.86
N ASN A 38 -1.47 -90.49 91.21
CA ASN A 38 -2.45 -89.79 92.06
C ASN A 38 -2.45 -88.27 91.81
N SER A 39 -1.28 -87.69 91.55
CA SER A 39 -1.14 -86.25 91.23
C SER A 39 -1.79 -85.90 89.87
N GLN A 40 -1.72 -86.82 88.90
CA GLN A 40 -2.27 -86.62 87.57
C GLN A 40 -3.80 -86.79 87.56
N GLU A 41 -4.32 -87.79 88.27
CA GLU A 41 -5.75 -88.03 88.44
C GLU A 41 -6.45 -86.85 89.17
N ALA A 42 -5.85 -86.31 90.22
CA ALA A 42 -6.35 -85.13 90.91
C ALA A 42 -6.44 -83.88 90.01
N ASN A 43 -5.47 -83.70 89.10
CA ASN A 43 -5.48 -82.59 88.14
C ASN A 43 -6.52 -82.78 87.01
N ALA A 44 -6.67 -84.00 86.49
CA ALA A 44 -7.72 -84.32 85.52
C ALA A 44 -9.12 -84.15 86.11
N LYS A 45 -9.32 -84.54 87.38
CA LYS A 45 -10.56 -84.26 88.11
C LYS A 45 -10.82 -82.77 88.25
N LYS A 46 -9.80 -81.97 88.59
CA LYS A 46 -9.92 -80.50 88.71
C LYS A 46 -10.38 -79.82 87.41
N ALA A 47 -9.89 -80.29 86.25
CA ALA A 47 -10.37 -79.81 84.96
C ALA A 47 -11.83 -80.21 84.70
N THR A 48 -12.18 -81.47 85.00
CA THR A 48 -13.54 -82.01 84.86
C THR A 48 -14.56 -81.26 85.72
N ASP A 49 -14.24 -81.06 87.01
CA ASP A 49 -15.06 -80.30 87.96
C ASP A 49 -15.27 -78.85 87.51
N ALA A 50 -14.24 -78.21 86.94
CA ALA A 50 -14.33 -76.82 86.45
C ALA A 50 -15.25 -76.69 85.24
N VAL A 51 -15.26 -77.66 84.31
CA VAL A 51 -16.21 -77.68 83.19
C VAL A 51 -17.62 -77.99 83.66
N HIS A 52 -17.80 -78.93 84.60
CA HIS A 52 -19.10 -79.24 85.17
C HIS A 52 -19.70 -78.03 85.92
N ALA A 53 -18.86 -77.22 86.60
CA ALA A 53 -19.27 -76.00 87.28
C ALA A 53 -19.75 -74.87 86.34
N LEU A 54 -19.61 -75.02 85.02
CA LEU A 54 -20.25 -74.13 84.04
C LEU A 54 -21.78 -74.38 83.92
N PHE A 55 -22.29 -75.51 84.44
CA PHE A 55 -23.67 -75.95 84.24
C PHE A 55 -24.43 -76.14 85.55
N ALA A 56 -25.73 -75.82 85.53
CA ALA A 56 -26.64 -76.00 86.65
C ALA A 56 -27.18 -77.43 86.77
N ASN A 57 -26.93 -78.29 85.77
CA ASN A 57 -27.43 -79.66 85.73
C ASN A 57 -26.46 -80.63 85.03
N LYS A 58 -26.55 -81.92 85.39
CA LYS A 58 -25.70 -83.01 84.86
C LYS A 58 -25.95 -83.33 83.38
N GLU A 59 -27.08 -82.88 82.83
CA GLU A 59 -27.40 -82.96 81.39
C GLU A 59 -26.70 -81.86 80.57
N TYR A 60 -26.00 -80.92 81.21
CA TYR A 60 -25.33 -79.78 80.60
C TYR A 60 -26.24 -78.91 79.70
N THR A 61 -27.56 -78.95 79.93
CA THR A 61 -28.53 -78.20 79.12
C THR A 61 -28.70 -76.76 79.58
N LYS A 62 -28.42 -76.44 80.86
CA LYS A 62 -28.55 -75.10 81.46
C LYS A 62 -27.25 -74.64 82.12
N LEU A 63 -26.84 -73.38 81.91
CA LEU A 63 -25.68 -72.78 82.57
C LEU A 63 -25.90 -72.58 84.08
N ALA A 64 -24.79 -72.59 84.85
CA ALA A 64 -24.79 -72.19 86.25
C ALA A 64 -24.92 -70.66 86.40
N SER A 65 -25.45 -70.21 87.54
CA SER A 65 -25.60 -68.78 87.86
C SER A 65 -24.24 -68.09 87.99
N GLY A 66 -24.05 -66.97 87.28
CA GLY A 66 -22.81 -66.19 87.34
C GLY A 66 -21.63 -66.80 86.57
N VAL A 67 -21.89 -67.63 85.56
CA VAL A 67 -20.90 -68.01 84.54
C VAL A 67 -20.63 -66.81 83.60
N THR A 68 -19.37 -66.64 83.20
CA THR A 68 -18.89 -65.56 82.32
C THR A 68 -17.89 -66.15 81.31
N SER A 69 -17.55 -65.43 80.23
CA SER A 69 -16.55 -65.94 79.25
C SER A 69 -15.26 -66.34 79.96
N ALA A 70 -14.70 -65.46 80.79
CA ALA A 70 -13.48 -65.73 81.55
C ALA A 70 -13.54 -67.02 82.42
N LYS A 71 -14.73 -67.46 82.88
CA LYS A 71 -14.89 -68.75 83.57
C LYS A 71 -14.89 -69.94 82.60
N VAL A 72 -15.52 -69.80 81.43
CA VAL A 72 -15.48 -70.82 80.36
C VAL A 72 -14.06 -70.96 79.81
N ASP A 73 -13.39 -69.83 79.56
CA ASP A 73 -12.03 -69.75 79.03
C ASP A 73 -11.01 -70.32 80.04
N ALA A 74 -11.21 -70.07 81.35
CA ALA A 74 -10.41 -70.69 82.41
C ALA A 74 -10.65 -72.21 82.53
N ALA A 75 -11.89 -72.69 82.38
CA ALA A 75 -12.19 -74.12 82.39
C ALA A 75 -11.57 -74.83 81.17
N GLU A 76 -11.65 -74.23 79.98
CA GLU A 76 -11.00 -74.72 78.76
C GLU A 76 -9.46 -74.75 78.90
N ALA A 77 -8.86 -73.73 79.50
CA ALA A 77 -7.42 -73.72 79.80
C ALA A 77 -7.01 -74.86 80.77
N LEU A 78 -7.87 -75.23 81.72
CA LEU A 78 -7.63 -76.40 82.59
C LEU A 78 -7.74 -77.72 81.82
N VAL A 79 -8.70 -77.85 80.89
CA VAL A 79 -8.83 -79.05 80.04
C VAL A 79 -7.59 -79.24 79.17
N HIS A 80 -7.17 -78.21 78.43
CA HIS A 80 -5.96 -78.24 77.61
C HIS A 80 -4.67 -78.52 78.40
N LYS A 81 -4.62 -78.14 79.68
CA LYS A 81 -3.43 -78.29 80.53
C LYS A 81 -3.34 -79.62 81.29
N TYR A 82 -4.47 -80.27 81.57
CA TYR A 82 -4.52 -81.38 82.53
C TYR A 82 -5.28 -82.64 82.06
N VAL A 83 -5.92 -82.64 80.88
CA VAL A 83 -6.65 -83.81 80.36
C VAL A 83 -5.87 -84.45 79.20
N LEU A 84 -5.29 -85.62 79.45
CA LEU A 84 -4.32 -86.28 78.55
C LEU A 84 -4.96 -87.28 77.57
N THR A 85 -6.20 -87.71 77.82
CA THR A 85 -6.95 -88.63 76.95
C THR A 85 -7.74 -87.85 75.91
N TYR A 86 -7.44 -88.06 74.62
CA TYR A 86 -8.08 -87.34 73.50
C TYR A 86 -9.61 -87.40 73.51
N LYS A 87 -10.19 -88.53 73.94
CA LYS A 87 -11.65 -88.70 74.01
C LYS A 87 -12.30 -87.78 75.05
N ASP A 88 -11.68 -87.65 76.21
CA ASP A 88 -12.25 -86.92 77.34
C ASP A 88 -11.96 -85.42 77.23
N SER A 89 -10.81 -85.03 76.66
CA SER A 89 -10.56 -83.64 76.28
C SER A 89 -11.52 -83.17 75.19
N GLN A 90 -11.80 -83.98 74.16
CA GLN A 90 -12.85 -83.66 73.16
C GLN A 90 -14.23 -83.48 73.79
N LEU A 91 -14.64 -84.37 74.72
CA LEU A 91 -15.91 -84.24 75.42
C LEU A 91 -15.96 -82.92 76.25
N LEU A 92 -14.94 -82.66 77.07
CA LEU A 92 -14.89 -81.48 77.93
C LEU A 92 -14.76 -80.17 77.13
N LEU A 93 -14.02 -80.14 76.03
CA LEU A 93 -13.96 -79.00 75.10
C LEU A 93 -15.29 -78.79 74.36
N SER A 94 -16.01 -79.86 74.02
CA SER A 94 -17.37 -79.75 73.47
C SER A 94 -18.35 -79.16 74.49
N LEU A 95 -18.17 -79.45 75.78
CA LEU A 95 -18.93 -78.84 76.87
C LEU A 95 -18.53 -77.38 77.11
N CYS A 96 -17.26 -77.00 77.05
CA CYS A 96 -16.85 -75.59 77.06
C CYS A 96 -17.45 -74.81 75.88
N ASN A 97 -17.46 -75.38 74.68
CA ASN A 97 -18.09 -74.74 73.51
C ASN A 97 -19.62 -74.72 73.59
N SER A 98 -20.26 -75.75 74.17
CA SER A 98 -21.69 -75.73 74.50
C SER A 98 -22.02 -74.64 75.52
N ALA A 99 -21.17 -74.46 76.55
CA ALA A 99 -21.30 -73.38 77.53
C ALA A 99 -21.13 -72.01 76.88
N ARG A 100 -20.10 -71.82 76.05
CA ARG A 100 -19.83 -70.59 75.28
C ARG A 100 -20.98 -70.24 74.34
N HIS A 101 -21.53 -71.24 73.64
CA HIS A 101 -22.70 -71.07 72.77
C HIS A 101 -23.98 -70.75 73.58
N LYS A 102 -24.21 -71.39 74.72
CA LYS A 102 -25.34 -71.07 75.62
C LYS A 102 -25.20 -69.69 76.25
N LEU A 103 -23.99 -69.24 76.55
CA LEU A 103 -23.70 -67.90 77.06
C LEU A 103 -24.04 -66.85 76.00
N SER A 104 -23.57 -67.06 74.76
CA SER A 104 -23.88 -66.25 73.57
C SER A 104 -25.38 -66.20 73.20
N ASN A 105 -26.21 -67.10 73.75
CA ASN A 105 -27.65 -67.11 73.60
C ASN A 105 -28.40 -66.64 74.89
N SER A 106 -27.69 -66.09 75.88
CA SER A 106 -28.22 -65.80 77.23
C SER A 106 -27.74 -64.47 77.84
N SER A 107 -27.17 -63.57 77.04
CA SER A 107 -26.69 -62.23 77.45
C SER A 107 -27.23 -61.11 76.55
N ASP A 108 -27.12 -59.87 77.02
CA ASP A 108 -27.73 -58.67 76.40
C ASP A 108 -27.19 -58.31 75.00
N ASP A 109 -26.10 -58.95 74.55
CA ASP A 109 -25.47 -58.77 73.23
C ASP A 109 -26.45 -58.88 72.06
N ALA A 110 -27.48 -59.74 72.19
CA ALA A 110 -28.53 -59.92 71.20
C ALA A 110 -29.38 -58.66 70.95
N SER A 111 -29.36 -57.68 71.85
CA SER A 111 -30.00 -56.36 71.68
C SER A 111 -29.08 -55.38 70.94
N ALA A 112 -27.80 -55.33 71.30
CA ALA A 112 -26.80 -54.42 70.76
C ALA A 112 -26.50 -54.72 69.28
N ILE A 113 -26.37 -56.02 68.93
CA ILE A 113 -26.17 -56.45 67.54
C ILE A 113 -27.38 -56.08 66.67
N LYS A 114 -28.61 -56.31 67.15
CA LYS A 114 -29.84 -55.90 66.43
C LYS A 114 -29.97 -54.39 66.26
N ALA A 115 -29.44 -53.60 67.18
CA ALA A 115 -29.36 -52.14 67.02
C ALA A 115 -28.40 -51.75 65.88
N ALA A 116 -27.22 -52.39 65.80
CA ALA A 116 -26.29 -52.18 64.68
C ALA A 116 -26.88 -52.64 63.34
N GLU A 117 -27.51 -53.82 63.28
CA GLU A 117 -28.23 -54.31 62.09
C GLU A 117 -29.30 -53.31 61.63
N LYS A 118 -30.11 -52.77 62.56
CA LYS A 118 -31.17 -51.78 62.26
C LYS A 118 -30.61 -50.46 61.72
N VAL A 119 -29.46 -50.00 62.22
CA VAL A 119 -28.81 -48.77 61.73
C VAL A 119 -28.23 -48.96 60.33
N VAL A 120 -27.70 -50.14 60.01
CA VAL A 120 -27.23 -50.48 58.64
C VAL A 120 -28.39 -50.70 57.68
N ASP A 121 -29.45 -51.41 58.08
CA ASP A 121 -30.70 -51.57 57.30
C ASP A 121 -31.25 -50.19 56.87
N ALA A 122 -31.21 -49.19 57.76
CA ALA A 122 -31.69 -47.82 57.51
C ALA A 122 -30.85 -47.00 56.51
N LEU A 123 -29.70 -47.52 56.04
CA LEU A 123 -28.95 -46.94 54.91
C LEU A 123 -29.56 -47.36 53.55
N PHE A 124 -30.48 -48.32 53.52
CA PHE A 124 -31.07 -48.90 52.32
C PHE A 124 -32.59 -48.71 52.28
N THR A 125 -33.20 -48.87 51.11
CA THR A 125 -34.66 -48.85 50.94
C THR A 125 -35.35 -50.01 51.66
N ASP A 126 -34.65 -51.14 51.78
CA ASP A 126 -35.16 -52.42 52.25
C ASP A 126 -34.02 -53.40 52.53
N ARG A 127 -34.36 -54.59 53.07
CA ARG A 127 -33.42 -55.62 53.51
C ARG A 127 -32.73 -56.42 52.39
N THR A 128 -33.01 -56.15 51.11
CA THR A 128 -32.19 -56.68 50.01
C THR A 128 -30.89 -55.89 49.85
N HIS A 129 -30.80 -54.71 50.45
CA HIS A 129 -29.67 -53.79 50.37
C HIS A 129 -29.28 -53.41 48.92
N ALA A 130 -30.25 -53.46 48.00
CA ALA A 130 -30.06 -53.22 46.57
C ALA A 130 -30.02 -51.74 46.18
N LYS A 131 -30.66 -50.85 46.96
CA LYS A 131 -30.71 -49.39 46.74
C LYS A 131 -30.58 -48.65 48.07
N LEU A 132 -29.99 -47.45 48.03
CA LEU A 132 -29.84 -46.60 49.22
C LEU A 132 -31.15 -45.87 49.58
N ALA A 133 -31.35 -45.63 50.87
CA ALA A 133 -32.40 -44.73 51.35
C ALA A 133 -32.14 -43.28 50.92
N THR A 134 -33.21 -42.49 50.77
CA THR A 134 -33.10 -41.05 50.47
C THR A 134 -32.41 -40.28 51.60
N GLY A 135 -31.44 -39.45 51.25
CA GLY A 135 -30.72 -38.61 52.22
C GLY A 135 -29.69 -39.36 53.07
N VAL A 136 -29.13 -40.47 52.58
CA VAL A 136 -27.91 -41.08 53.13
C VAL A 136 -26.71 -40.19 52.81
N THR A 137 -25.91 -39.85 53.82
CA THR A 137 -24.74 -38.97 53.72
C THR A 137 -23.49 -39.67 54.27
N ALA A 138 -22.31 -39.10 54.05
CA ALA A 138 -21.05 -39.65 54.55
C ALA A 138 -21.07 -39.82 56.07
N GLU A 139 -21.62 -38.84 56.79
CA GLU A 139 -21.72 -38.80 58.25
C GLU A 139 -22.65 -39.90 58.78
N LYS A 140 -23.75 -40.20 58.06
CA LYS A 140 -24.66 -41.31 58.42
C LYS A 140 -24.01 -42.68 58.24
N ILE A 141 -23.21 -42.85 57.19
CA ILE A 141 -22.46 -44.09 56.96
C ILE A 141 -21.38 -44.25 58.04
N GLU A 142 -20.67 -43.18 58.36
CA GLU A 142 -19.65 -43.15 59.40
C GLU A 142 -20.22 -43.41 60.81
N ALA A 143 -21.42 -42.89 61.11
CA ALA A 143 -22.16 -43.21 62.31
C ALA A 143 -22.60 -44.69 62.36
N ALA A 144 -22.97 -45.29 61.22
CA ALA A 144 -23.27 -46.72 61.13
C ALA A 144 -22.02 -47.59 61.38
N VAL A 145 -20.88 -47.24 60.78
CA VAL A 145 -19.56 -47.90 61.03
C VAL A 145 -19.24 -47.90 62.53
N LYS A 146 -19.25 -46.72 63.17
CA LYS A 146 -19.01 -46.58 64.62
C LYS A 146 -20.03 -47.32 65.49
N THR A 147 -21.26 -47.49 64.99
CA THR A 147 -22.29 -48.30 65.67
C THR A 147 -22.00 -49.80 65.56
N ILE A 148 -21.44 -50.29 64.45
CA ILE A 148 -20.97 -51.67 64.32
C ILE A 148 -19.78 -51.91 65.27
N GLU A 149 -18.75 -51.07 65.17
CA GLU A 149 -17.50 -51.18 65.95
C GLU A 149 -17.74 -51.21 67.47
N LYS A 150 -18.71 -50.43 67.96
CA LYS A 150 -19.06 -50.37 69.39
C LYS A 150 -19.88 -51.58 69.87
N ASN A 151 -20.73 -52.17 69.03
CA ASN A 151 -21.81 -53.05 69.47
C ASN A 151 -21.75 -54.48 68.89
N VAL A 152 -20.82 -54.77 67.97
CA VAL A 152 -20.68 -56.08 67.32
C VAL A 152 -19.23 -56.56 67.49
N PRO A 153 -18.98 -57.63 68.26
CA PRO A 153 -17.62 -58.17 68.42
C PRO A 153 -17.03 -58.63 67.08
N HIS A 154 -15.72 -58.42 66.88
CA HIS A 154 -14.99 -58.82 65.66
C HIS A 154 -15.06 -60.32 65.35
N SER A 155 -15.28 -61.16 66.36
CA SER A 155 -15.48 -62.62 66.22
C SER A 155 -16.91 -63.01 65.81
N ASN A 156 -17.85 -62.06 65.75
CA ASN A 156 -19.22 -62.32 65.34
C ASN A 156 -19.35 -62.32 63.81
N SER A 157 -20.00 -63.35 63.26
CA SER A 157 -20.21 -63.54 61.82
C SER A 157 -20.91 -62.34 61.11
N ASN A 158 -21.74 -61.57 61.82
CA ASN A 158 -22.38 -60.38 61.26
C ASN A 158 -21.42 -59.19 61.09
N TYR A 159 -20.28 -59.13 61.79
CA TYR A 159 -19.38 -57.96 61.77
C TYR A 159 -18.92 -57.61 60.34
N GLN A 160 -18.34 -58.60 59.65
CA GLN A 160 -17.84 -58.44 58.27
C GLN A 160 -18.96 -58.17 57.28
N ARG A 161 -20.14 -58.78 57.48
CA ARG A 161 -21.33 -58.55 56.64
C ARG A 161 -21.82 -57.10 56.74
N LEU A 162 -21.95 -56.57 57.96
CA LEU A 162 -22.40 -55.20 58.19
C LEU A 162 -21.38 -54.17 57.69
N MET A 163 -20.08 -54.39 57.92
CA MET A 163 -19.03 -53.50 57.40
C MET A 163 -19.01 -53.47 55.86
N SER A 164 -19.15 -54.63 55.22
CA SER A 164 -19.26 -54.74 53.75
C SER A 164 -20.46 -53.98 53.19
N LEU A 165 -21.58 -53.92 53.92
CA LEU A 165 -22.75 -53.11 53.53
C LEU A 165 -22.49 -51.60 53.67
N CYS A 166 -21.76 -51.17 54.71
CA CYS A 166 -21.29 -49.79 54.82
C CYS A 166 -20.36 -49.41 53.64
N ASP A 167 -19.41 -50.26 53.25
CA ASP A 167 -18.51 -49.98 52.12
C ASP A 167 -19.22 -50.04 50.75
N ARG A 168 -20.21 -50.92 50.60
CA ARG A 168 -21.14 -50.89 49.45
C ARG A 168 -21.92 -49.58 49.41
N THR A 169 -22.31 -49.04 50.57
CA THR A 169 -23.00 -47.74 50.67
C THR A 169 -22.08 -46.58 50.30
N LYS A 170 -20.82 -46.56 50.78
CA LYS A 170 -19.80 -45.59 50.34
C LYS A 170 -19.62 -45.63 48.81
N SER A 171 -19.66 -46.82 48.22
CA SER A 171 -19.50 -47.03 46.77
C SER A 171 -20.71 -46.53 45.97
N PHE A 172 -21.94 -46.85 46.39
CA PHE A 172 -23.16 -46.32 45.77
C PHE A 172 -23.26 -44.79 45.87
N SER A 173 -22.90 -44.20 47.02
CA SER A 173 -22.90 -42.74 47.20
C SER A 173 -21.92 -42.03 46.25
N ARG A 174 -20.70 -42.56 46.09
CA ARG A 174 -19.72 -42.07 45.12
C ARG A 174 -20.24 -42.14 43.67
N ALA A 175 -20.87 -43.25 43.30
CA ALA A 175 -21.45 -43.39 41.96
C ALA A 175 -22.56 -42.37 41.67
N SER A 176 -23.46 -42.15 42.64
CA SER A 176 -24.58 -41.20 42.49
C SER A 176 -24.10 -39.74 42.33
N ASN A 177 -23.07 -39.34 43.09
CA ASN A 177 -22.53 -37.98 43.03
C ASN A 177 -21.80 -37.69 41.70
N ASN A 178 -21.15 -38.70 41.12
CA ASN A 178 -20.49 -38.56 39.82
C ASN A 178 -21.50 -38.36 38.67
N ASP A 179 -22.63 -39.08 38.68
CA ASP A 179 -23.69 -38.92 37.68
C ASP A 179 -24.37 -37.54 37.76
N SER A 180 -24.64 -37.03 38.98
CA SER A 180 -25.23 -35.68 39.15
C SER A 180 -24.30 -34.56 38.68
N ASN A 181 -23.00 -34.65 38.97
CA ASN A 181 -22.02 -33.66 38.52
C ASN A 181 -21.84 -33.70 36.99
N THR A 182 -21.74 -34.90 36.42
CA THR A 182 -21.61 -35.09 34.96
C THR A 182 -22.77 -34.44 34.20
N LYS A 183 -24.01 -34.62 34.67
CA LYS A 183 -25.20 -33.98 34.07
C LYS A 183 -25.17 -32.45 34.18
N ASN A 184 -24.67 -31.90 35.28
CA ASN A 184 -24.57 -30.46 35.50
C ASN A 184 -23.54 -29.80 34.55
N ASP A 185 -22.38 -30.43 34.33
CA ASP A 185 -21.36 -29.89 33.43
C ASP A 185 -21.71 -30.08 31.94
N ILE A 186 -22.44 -31.14 31.57
CA ILE A 186 -23.04 -31.28 30.23
C ILE A 186 -24.02 -30.13 29.95
N GLN A 187 -24.89 -29.77 30.89
CA GLN A 187 -25.84 -28.67 30.70
C GLN A 187 -25.11 -27.34 30.51
N LYS A 188 -24.17 -26.98 31.40
CA LYS A 188 -23.36 -25.76 31.27
C LYS A 188 -22.63 -25.65 29.93
N ALA A 189 -22.05 -26.75 29.45
CA ALA A 189 -21.39 -26.79 28.16
C ALA A 189 -22.39 -26.64 27.00
N THR A 190 -23.56 -27.27 27.09
CA THR A 190 -24.65 -27.16 26.10
C THR A 190 -25.15 -25.71 26.01
N ASP A 191 -25.39 -25.06 27.15
CA ASP A 191 -25.83 -23.66 27.21
C ASP A 191 -24.77 -22.71 26.66
N ALA A 192 -23.50 -22.91 27.03
CA ALA A 192 -22.38 -22.10 26.55
C ALA A 192 -22.14 -22.25 25.04
N VAL A 193 -22.28 -23.46 24.49
CA VAL A 193 -22.18 -23.73 23.04
C VAL A 193 -23.37 -23.13 22.30
N ASN A 194 -24.60 -23.30 22.79
CA ASN A 194 -25.78 -22.70 22.18
C ASN A 194 -25.70 -21.16 22.15
N ALA A 195 -25.17 -20.53 23.21
CA ALA A 195 -24.95 -19.09 23.28
C ALA A 195 -23.91 -18.54 22.28
N LEU A 196 -23.17 -19.40 21.56
CA LEU A 196 -22.34 -18.98 20.43
C LEU A 196 -23.17 -18.69 19.16
N PHE A 197 -24.43 -19.09 19.11
CA PHE A 197 -25.27 -19.03 17.90
C PHE A 197 -26.50 -18.14 18.07
N ALA A 198 -26.96 -17.56 16.96
CA ALA A 198 -28.18 -16.76 16.90
C ALA A 198 -29.43 -17.59 16.54
N ASP A 199 -29.25 -18.87 16.18
CA ASP A 199 -30.28 -19.77 15.69
C ASP A 199 -30.09 -21.20 16.23
N GLY A 200 -31.20 -21.90 16.50
CA GLY A 200 -31.17 -23.30 16.99
C GLY A 200 -30.63 -24.32 15.98
N SER A 201 -30.47 -23.94 14.71
CA SER A 201 -29.76 -24.73 13.67
C SER A 201 -28.25 -24.44 13.60
N HIS A 202 -27.74 -23.58 14.49
CA HIS A 202 -26.34 -23.20 14.64
C HIS A 202 -25.68 -22.75 13.32
N THR A 203 -26.41 -22.03 12.46
CA THR A 203 -25.93 -21.56 11.14
C THR A 203 -25.30 -20.17 11.19
N LYS A 204 -25.62 -19.37 12.21
CA LYS A 204 -25.20 -17.97 12.39
C LYS A 204 -24.68 -17.78 13.81
N LEU A 205 -23.58 -17.03 13.95
CA LEU A 205 -23.08 -16.67 15.29
C LEU A 205 -23.98 -15.64 15.98
N ALA A 206 -24.02 -15.69 17.31
CA ALA A 206 -24.60 -14.63 18.12
C ALA A 206 -23.80 -13.32 17.99
N LYS A 207 -24.47 -12.18 18.21
CA LYS A 207 -23.84 -10.86 18.11
C LYS A 207 -22.72 -10.70 19.15
N GLY A 208 -21.51 -10.38 18.69
CA GLY A 208 -20.35 -10.19 19.57
C GLY A 208 -19.77 -11.48 20.13
N VAL A 209 -19.89 -12.60 19.42
CA VAL A 209 -19.06 -13.79 19.66
C VAL A 209 -17.63 -13.51 19.19
N THR A 210 -16.66 -13.95 19.99
CA THR A 210 -15.23 -13.76 19.77
C THR A 210 -14.48 -15.08 20.00
N THR A 211 -13.19 -15.13 19.66
CA THR A 211 -12.35 -16.33 19.85
C THR A 211 -12.36 -16.79 21.30
N GLU A 212 -12.27 -15.86 22.25
CA GLU A 212 -12.20 -16.13 23.69
C GLU A 212 -13.51 -16.75 24.21
N LYS A 213 -14.66 -16.34 23.65
CA LYS A 213 -15.97 -16.93 23.97
C LYS A 213 -16.09 -18.37 23.45
N ILE A 214 -15.62 -18.63 22.24
CA ILE A 214 -15.60 -19.99 21.66
C ILE A 214 -14.64 -20.89 22.45
N GLU A 215 -13.47 -20.38 22.85
CA GLU A 215 -12.54 -21.12 23.70
C GLU A 215 -13.06 -21.35 25.13
N ALA A 216 -13.83 -20.40 25.69
CA ALA A 216 -14.49 -20.59 26.98
C ALA A 216 -15.55 -21.71 26.91
N ALA A 217 -16.35 -21.76 25.84
CA ALA A 217 -17.30 -22.86 25.60
C ALA A 217 -16.56 -24.19 25.40
N GLN A 218 -15.49 -24.23 24.60
CA GLN A 218 -14.68 -25.43 24.39
C GLN A 218 -14.08 -25.95 25.72
N LYS A 219 -13.58 -25.07 26.60
CA LYS A 219 -13.09 -25.41 27.95
C LYS A 219 -14.17 -25.93 28.91
N LEU A 220 -15.46 -25.83 28.57
CA LEU A 220 -16.56 -26.51 29.27
C LEU A 220 -16.87 -27.87 28.63
N VAL A 221 -16.87 -27.95 27.30
CA VAL A 221 -17.02 -29.23 26.57
C VAL A 221 -15.91 -30.22 26.93
N ASP A 222 -14.67 -29.75 27.07
CA ASP A 222 -13.51 -30.58 27.43
C ASP A 222 -13.52 -31.12 28.88
N LYS A 223 -14.52 -30.75 29.70
CA LYS A 223 -14.77 -31.35 31.02
C LYS A 223 -15.74 -32.54 30.97
N ILE A 224 -16.51 -32.68 29.88
CA ILE A 224 -17.42 -33.80 29.71
C ILE A 224 -16.60 -35.07 29.40
N PRO A 225 -16.90 -36.24 30.00
CA PRO A 225 -16.29 -37.49 29.62
C PRO A 225 -16.45 -37.76 28.12
N THR A 226 -15.36 -38.13 27.43
CA THR A 226 -15.35 -38.36 25.97
C THR A 226 -16.23 -39.54 25.52
N SER A 227 -16.63 -40.40 26.45
CA SER A 227 -17.61 -41.48 26.26
C SER A 227 -19.07 -41.01 26.29
N ASN A 228 -19.35 -39.74 26.61
CA ASN A 228 -20.70 -39.19 26.58
C ASN A 228 -21.12 -38.87 25.13
N PRO A 229 -22.35 -39.24 24.70
CA PRO A 229 -22.79 -39.02 23.32
C PRO A 229 -22.74 -37.54 22.89
N ASN A 230 -23.00 -36.60 23.80
CA ASN A 230 -23.06 -35.17 23.48
C ASN A 230 -21.66 -34.55 23.29
N TYR A 231 -20.57 -35.19 23.75
CA TYR A 231 -19.22 -34.63 23.68
C TYR A 231 -18.80 -34.32 22.24
N VAL A 232 -19.04 -35.26 21.32
CA VAL A 232 -18.66 -35.14 19.91
C VAL A 232 -19.46 -34.03 19.22
N GLU A 233 -20.76 -33.95 19.49
CA GLU A 233 -21.64 -32.93 18.92
C GLU A 233 -21.24 -31.52 19.39
N LEU A 234 -21.12 -31.30 20.70
CA LEU A 234 -20.76 -30.00 21.26
C LEU A 234 -19.38 -29.53 20.79
N ARG A 235 -18.40 -30.44 20.66
CA ARG A 235 -17.06 -30.15 20.12
C ARG A 235 -17.09 -29.81 18.62
N ASN A 236 -17.95 -30.49 17.85
CA ASN A 236 -18.20 -30.16 16.45
C ASN A 236 -18.89 -28.79 16.33
N LEU A 237 -19.79 -28.41 17.25
CA LEU A 237 -20.42 -27.09 17.28
C LEU A 237 -19.43 -25.98 17.66
N CYS A 238 -18.53 -26.16 18.64
CA CYS A 238 -17.41 -25.24 18.88
C CYS A 238 -16.54 -25.05 17.62
N THR A 239 -16.27 -26.14 16.90
CA THR A 239 -15.50 -26.11 15.64
C THR A 239 -16.27 -25.37 14.53
N LYS A 240 -17.58 -25.59 14.41
CA LYS A 240 -18.49 -24.87 13.50
C LYS A 240 -18.50 -23.38 13.81
N ALA A 241 -18.59 -23.00 15.09
CA ALA A 241 -18.53 -21.60 15.53
C ALA A 241 -17.20 -20.94 15.17
N LYS A 242 -16.06 -21.62 15.38
CA LYS A 242 -14.73 -21.13 14.99
C LYS A 242 -14.61 -20.93 13.49
N ASN A 243 -15.15 -21.84 12.68
CA ASN A 243 -15.16 -21.72 11.22
C ASN A 243 -16.07 -20.57 10.73
N LEU A 244 -17.24 -20.36 11.36
CA LEU A 244 -18.10 -19.21 11.07
C LEU A 244 -17.41 -17.88 11.44
N LEU A 245 -16.73 -17.82 12.59
CA LEU A 245 -16.01 -16.61 13.03
C LEU A 245 -14.86 -16.27 12.08
N ASN A 246 -14.04 -17.27 11.71
CA ASN A 246 -12.98 -17.11 10.72
C ASN A 246 -13.53 -16.64 9.35
N THR A 247 -14.71 -17.13 8.96
CA THR A 247 -15.38 -16.71 7.72
C THR A 247 -15.89 -15.27 7.79
N ALA A 248 -16.44 -14.85 8.93
CA ALA A 248 -16.86 -13.47 9.17
C ALA A 248 -15.65 -12.51 9.12
N ILE A 249 -14.59 -12.80 9.88
CA ILE A 249 -13.34 -12.02 9.89
C ILE A 249 -12.75 -11.91 8.48
N LYS A 250 -12.72 -13.00 7.70
CA LYS A 250 -12.23 -12.98 6.31
C LYS A 250 -13.07 -12.08 5.39
N ASN A 251 -14.38 -11.98 5.63
CA ASN A 251 -15.26 -11.07 4.90
C ASN A 251 -15.06 -9.61 5.35
N ASP A 252 -14.95 -9.33 6.64
CA ASP A 252 -14.66 -7.97 7.15
C ASP A 252 -13.29 -7.48 6.65
N VAL A 253 -12.24 -8.31 6.69
CA VAL A 253 -10.93 -8.01 6.09
C VAL A 253 -11.06 -7.67 4.60
N LYS A 254 -11.83 -8.44 3.82
CA LYS A 254 -12.06 -8.20 2.38
C LYS A 254 -12.81 -6.87 2.13
N VAL A 255 -13.82 -6.56 2.94
CA VAL A 255 -14.62 -5.33 2.83
C VAL A 255 -13.80 -4.11 3.23
N ALA A 256 -13.08 -4.18 4.36
CA ALA A 256 -12.16 -3.14 4.81
C ALA A 256 -11.03 -2.90 3.79
N THR A 257 -10.39 -3.95 3.26
CA THR A 257 -9.36 -3.83 2.22
C THR A 257 -9.89 -3.07 1.00
N LYS A 258 -11.09 -3.42 0.50
CA LYS A 258 -11.70 -2.72 -0.63
C LYS A 258 -11.96 -1.24 -0.30
N ALA A 259 -12.46 -0.92 0.89
CA ALA A 259 -12.73 0.46 1.31
C ALA A 259 -11.44 1.28 1.47
N VAL A 260 -10.42 0.71 2.12
CA VAL A 260 -9.13 1.37 2.37
C VAL A 260 -8.37 1.61 1.06
N THR A 261 -8.27 0.62 0.17
CA THR A 261 -7.64 0.83 -1.15
C THR A 261 -8.40 1.86 -2.00
N ALA A 262 -9.73 1.95 -1.89
CA ALA A 262 -10.53 2.97 -2.57
C ALA A 262 -10.33 4.41 -2.03
N LEU A 263 -9.58 4.61 -0.93
CA LEU A 263 -9.11 5.94 -0.51
C LEU A 263 -7.96 6.46 -1.37
N PHE A 264 -7.33 5.62 -2.21
CA PHE A 264 -6.12 5.96 -2.96
C PHE A 264 -6.30 5.85 -4.47
N ALA A 265 -5.61 6.71 -5.22
CA ALA A 265 -5.58 6.71 -6.67
C ALA A 265 -4.55 5.73 -7.25
N ASP A 266 -3.64 5.22 -6.42
CA ASP A 266 -2.47 4.44 -6.82
C ASP A 266 -2.18 3.27 -5.86
N SER A 267 -1.49 2.24 -6.35
CA SER A 267 -1.17 1.03 -5.58
C SER A 267 -0.02 1.17 -4.56
N SER A 268 0.78 2.25 -4.62
CA SER A 268 1.74 2.60 -3.56
C SER A 268 1.09 3.39 -2.41
N HIS A 269 -0.21 3.70 -2.55
CA HIS A 269 -1.01 4.45 -1.59
C HIS A 269 -0.36 5.80 -1.25
N THR A 270 0.26 6.47 -2.23
CA THR A 270 0.87 7.79 -2.04
C THR A 270 -0.15 8.90 -2.27
N LYS A 271 -1.02 8.76 -3.27
CA LYS A 271 -2.02 9.75 -3.69
C LYS A 271 -3.43 9.33 -3.29
N LEU A 272 -4.19 10.24 -2.70
CA LEU A 272 -5.62 10.02 -2.43
C LEU A 272 -6.42 9.92 -3.74
N ALA A 273 -7.49 9.11 -3.71
CA ALA A 273 -8.49 9.09 -4.77
C ALA A 273 -9.22 10.44 -4.87
N LYS A 274 -9.86 10.70 -6.02
CA LYS A 274 -10.64 11.93 -6.21
C LYS A 274 -11.79 11.99 -5.19
N ASP A 275 -12.07 13.19 -4.70
CA ASP A 275 -13.20 13.50 -3.82
C ASP A 275 -13.17 12.71 -2.48
N VAL A 276 -11.99 12.28 -2.00
CA VAL A 276 -11.82 11.67 -0.66
C VAL A 276 -11.96 12.74 0.42
N THR A 277 -12.80 12.45 1.42
CA THR A 277 -13.11 13.35 2.54
C THR A 277 -12.82 12.67 3.87
N ALA A 278 -12.88 13.42 4.98
CA ALA A 278 -12.66 12.87 6.32
C ALA A 278 -13.68 11.76 6.65
N GLU A 279 -14.94 11.92 6.24
CA GLU A 279 -16.02 10.96 6.44
C GLU A 279 -15.79 9.65 5.68
N LYS A 280 -15.22 9.73 4.46
CA LYS A 280 -14.85 8.53 3.68
C LYS A 280 -13.73 7.73 4.35
N ILE A 281 -12.71 8.42 4.86
CA ILE A 281 -11.60 7.76 5.58
C ILE A 281 -12.09 7.17 6.91
N GLU A 282 -12.95 7.91 7.63
CA GLU A 282 -13.53 7.46 8.89
C GLU A 282 -14.52 6.28 8.70
N ALA A 283 -15.24 6.24 7.58
CA ALA A 283 -16.05 5.09 7.21
C ALA A 283 -15.20 3.85 6.88
N ALA A 284 -14.02 4.03 6.27
CA ALA A 284 -13.07 2.93 6.06
C ALA A 284 -12.45 2.44 7.37
N GLN A 285 -12.04 3.36 8.27
CA GLN A 285 -11.55 3.04 9.61
C GLN A 285 -12.56 2.16 10.37
N LYS A 286 -13.85 2.53 10.38
CA LYS A 286 -14.94 1.76 11.01
C LYS A 286 -15.22 0.38 10.39
N LEU A 287 -14.54 0.02 9.30
CA LEU A 287 -14.50 -1.33 8.74
C LEU A 287 -13.22 -2.08 9.17
N VAL A 288 -12.09 -1.38 9.31
CA VAL A 288 -10.86 -1.92 9.93
C VAL A 288 -11.10 -2.27 11.40
N ASP A 289 -11.80 -1.40 12.16
CA ASP A 289 -12.08 -1.56 13.60
C ASP A 289 -12.93 -2.80 13.94
N LYS A 290 -13.54 -3.45 12.94
CA LYS A 290 -14.26 -4.74 13.11
C LYS A 290 -13.33 -5.95 13.08
N ILE A 291 -12.15 -5.80 12.48
CA ILE A 291 -11.17 -6.86 12.36
C ILE A 291 -10.46 -6.98 13.72
N PRO A 292 -10.34 -8.19 14.30
CA PRO A 292 -9.55 -8.38 15.52
C PRO A 292 -8.13 -7.84 15.38
N THR A 293 -7.64 -7.15 16.40
CA THR A 293 -6.32 -6.47 16.39
C THR A 293 -5.12 -7.41 16.25
N ASN A 294 -5.33 -8.71 16.51
CA ASN A 294 -4.36 -9.78 16.31
C ASN A 294 -4.40 -10.40 14.89
N ASN A 295 -5.25 -9.90 13.98
CA ASN A 295 -5.21 -10.28 12.57
C ASN A 295 -4.04 -9.59 11.85
N GLU A 296 -3.30 -10.35 11.05
CA GLU A 296 -2.16 -9.88 10.25
C GLU A 296 -2.46 -8.63 9.39
N ASN A 297 -3.71 -8.44 8.95
CA ASN A 297 -4.10 -7.32 8.09
C ASN A 297 -4.52 -6.06 8.87
N TYR A 298 -4.81 -6.17 10.17
CA TYR A 298 -5.36 -5.05 10.97
C TYR A 298 -4.43 -3.83 10.94
N GLN A 299 -3.18 -4.01 11.35
CA GLN A 299 -2.21 -2.90 11.43
C GLN A 299 -1.98 -2.25 10.07
N ARG A 300 -1.75 -3.07 9.02
CA ARG A 300 -1.56 -2.58 7.64
C ARG A 300 -2.73 -1.74 7.13
N LEU A 301 -3.98 -2.14 7.42
CA LEU A 301 -5.16 -1.40 6.99
C LEU A 301 -5.40 -0.14 7.84
N ASN A 302 -5.11 -0.20 9.14
CA ASN A 302 -5.14 0.95 10.04
C ASN A 302 -4.10 2.01 9.64
N ASP A 303 -2.86 1.60 9.39
CA ASP A 303 -1.77 2.49 8.98
C ASP A 303 -2.07 3.18 7.65
N LEU A 304 -2.73 2.48 6.72
CA LEU A 304 -3.23 3.09 5.48
C LEU A 304 -4.36 4.10 5.75
N CYS A 305 -5.25 3.87 6.73
CA CYS A 305 -6.22 4.88 7.15
C CYS A 305 -5.52 6.11 7.75
N GLN A 306 -4.50 5.94 8.61
CA GLN A 306 -3.74 7.06 9.17
C GLN A 306 -2.94 7.81 8.08
N LYS A 307 -2.35 7.09 7.12
CA LYS A 307 -1.69 7.68 5.94
C LYS A 307 -2.68 8.51 5.12
N ALA A 308 -3.90 8.03 4.92
CA ALA A 308 -4.95 8.78 4.24
C ALA A 308 -5.36 10.04 5.03
N LYS A 309 -5.50 9.96 6.37
CA LYS A 309 -5.77 11.14 7.22
C LYS A 309 -4.65 12.18 7.11
N LYS A 310 -3.37 11.76 7.12
CA LYS A 310 -2.21 12.65 6.92
C LYS A 310 -2.22 13.33 5.55
N LEU A 311 -2.41 12.56 4.47
CA LEU A 311 -2.45 13.08 3.10
C LEU A 311 -3.63 14.05 2.87
N LEU A 312 -4.77 13.82 3.54
CA LEU A 312 -5.91 14.75 3.46
C LEU A 312 -5.60 16.06 4.18
N ALA A 313 -4.90 16.02 5.32
CA ALA A 313 -4.45 17.23 6.02
C ALA A 313 -3.43 18.01 5.18
N GLU A 314 -2.41 17.33 4.62
CA GLU A 314 -1.41 17.96 3.74
C GLU A 314 -2.04 18.58 2.48
N ASN A 315 -3.06 17.94 1.89
CA ASN A 315 -3.76 18.47 0.72
C ASN A 315 -4.75 19.60 1.04
N ASN A 316 -5.11 19.80 2.30
CA ASN A 316 -6.02 20.87 2.77
C ASN A 316 -5.26 22.01 3.45
N ASP A 317 -3.92 21.98 3.49
CA ASP A 317 -3.10 23.08 3.97
C ASP A 317 -3.36 24.35 3.12
N PRO A 318 -3.70 25.51 3.74
CA PRO A 318 -3.97 26.74 3.00
C PRO A 318 -2.82 27.21 2.10
N ALA A 319 -1.56 26.97 2.49
CA ALA A 319 -0.39 27.36 1.71
C ALA A 319 -0.18 26.42 0.49
N VAL A 320 -0.53 25.13 0.62
CA VAL A 320 -0.62 24.20 -0.52
C VAL A 320 -1.75 24.61 -1.47
N LYS A 321 -2.90 25.04 -0.94
CA LYS A 321 -4.05 25.49 -1.74
C LYS A 321 -3.77 26.79 -2.51
N GLU A 322 -3.09 27.77 -1.91
CA GLU A 322 -2.68 28.98 -2.64
C GLU A 322 -1.60 28.68 -3.70
N ALA A 323 -0.69 27.72 -3.46
CA ALA A 323 0.26 27.28 -4.48
C ALA A 323 -0.43 26.56 -5.66
N GLU A 324 -1.38 25.67 -5.39
CA GLU A 324 -2.20 24.99 -6.40
C GLU A 324 -2.98 26.00 -7.27
N LYS A 325 -3.67 26.94 -6.61
CA LYS A 325 -4.41 28.05 -7.23
C LYS A 325 -3.52 28.97 -8.07
N ALA A 326 -2.32 29.30 -7.60
CA ALA A 326 -1.36 30.14 -8.34
C ALA A 326 -0.88 29.48 -9.64
N VAL A 327 -0.69 28.15 -9.63
CA VAL A 327 -0.29 27.39 -10.82
C VAL A 327 -1.46 27.21 -11.79
N PHE A 328 -2.67 26.90 -11.31
CA PHE A 328 -3.85 26.80 -12.17
C PHE A 328 -4.20 28.14 -12.82
N ALA A 329 -3.98 29.26 -12.13
CA ALA A 329 -4.16 30.62 -12.68
C ALA A 329 -3.15 30.99 -13.79
N LEU A 330 -2.15 30.15 -14.10
CA LEU A 330 -1.32 30.29 -15.30
C LEU A 330 -2.05 29.87 -16.58
N PHE A 331 -3.21 29.21 -16.48
CA PHE A 331 -3.93 28.62 -17.60
C PHE A 331 -5.34 29.19 -17.77
N SER A 332 -5.88 29.13 -18.98
CA SER A 332 -7.26 29.54 -19.29
C SER A 332 -8.24 28.37 -19.43
N ASP A 333 -7.78 27.12 -19.29
CA ASP A 333 -8.56 25.90 -19.45
C ASP A 333 -8.17 24.80 -18.46
N GLU A 334 -9.12 23.95 -18.05
CA GLU A 334 -8.86 22.83 -17.11
C GLU A 334 -7.96 21.72 -17.69
N ALA A 335 -7.82 21.63 -19.02
CA ALA A 335 -6.84 20.74 -19.65
C ALA A 335 -5.41 21.34 -19.68
N HIS A 336 -5.26 22.56 -19.16
CA HIS A 336 -4.00 23.30 -19.06
C HIS A 336 -3.29 23.42 -20.42
N THR A 337 -4.04 23.57 -21.51
CA THR A 337 -3.53 23.61 -22.90
C THR A 337 -3.21 25.01 -23.38
N LYS A 338 -3.78 26.04 -22.74
CA LYS A 338 -3.62 27.46 -23.10
C LYS A 338 -3.28 28.27 -21.86
N LEU A 339 -2.38 29.25 -22.01
CA LEU A 339 -2.07 30.19 -20.93
C LEU A 339 -3.25 31.12 -20.63
N ALA A 340 -3.28 31.68 -19.43
CA ALA A 340 -4.12 32.81 -19.10
C ALA A 340 -3.58 34.11 -19.74
N LYS A 341 -4.47 35.08 -19.99
CA LYS A 341 -4.09 36.36 -20.61
C LYS A 341 -3.10 37.13 -19.73
N GLY A 342 -1.96 37.50 -20.29
CA GLY A 342 -0.93 38.27 -19.58
C GLY A 342 -0.13 37.45 -18.55
N VAL A 343 0.00 36.14 -18.74
CA VAL A 343 1.04 35.34 -18.08
C VAL A 343 2.41 35.71 -18.64
N THR A 344 3.42 35.75 -17.77
CA THR A 344 4.80 36.12 -18.10
C THR A 344 5.76 35.15 -17.41
N ALA A 345 7.05 35.20 -17.76
CA ALA A 345 8.05 34.31 -17.17
C ALA A 345 8.13 34.46 -15.64
N GLU A 346 8.04 35.69 -15.14
CA GLU A 346 8.09 36.04 -13.72
C GLU A 346 6.87 35.50 -12.96
N LYS A 347 5.68 35.46 -13.59
CA LYS A 347 4.48 34.86 -13.01
C LYS A 347 4.59 33.34 -12.90
N ILE A 348 5.18 32.69 -13.91
CA ILE A 348 5.43 31.24 -13.88
C ILE A 348 6.48 30.91 -12.80
N GLU A 349 7.55 31.69 -12.71
CA GLU A 349 8.58 31.53 -11.68
C GLU A 349 8.05 31.81 -10.26
N ALA A 350 7.18 32.81 -10.09
CA ALA A 350 6.52 33.08 -8.81
C ALA A 350 5.60 31.93 -8.38
N ALA A 351 4.81 31.36 -9.30
CA ALA A 351 4.00 30.18 -9.04
C ALA A 351 4.87 28.96 -8.71
N GLN A 352 5.98 28.74 -9.43
CA GLN A 352 6.94 27.67 -9.12
C GLN A 352 7.54 27.83 -7.72
N LYS A 353 7.97 29.03 -7.33
CA LYS A 353 8.50 29.31 -5.98
C LYS A 353 7.45 29.12 -4.87
N LEU A 354 6.17 29.35 -5.15
CA LEU A 354 5.08 29.01 -4.21
C LEU A 354 4.91 27.50 -4.05
N VAL A 355 5.10 26.71 -5.10
CA VAL A 355 5.12 25.23 -4.99
C VAL A 355 6.35 24.77 -4.21
N GLU A 356 7.54 25.25 -4.56
CA GLU A 356 8.81 24.90 -3.90
C GLU A 356 8.86 25.26 -2.41
N LYS A 357 8.23 26.37 -2.01
CA LYS A 357 8.17 26.83 -0.62
C LYS A 357 7.12 26.09 0.21
N ASN A 358 5.92 25.88 -0.34
CA ASN A 358 4.75 25.51 0.47
C ASN A 358 4.28 24.06 0.27
N VAL A 359 4.74 23.37 -0.79
CA VAL A 359 4.34 21.99 -1.09
C VAL A 359 5.55 21.08 -0.89
N SER A 360 5.46 20.14 0.08
CA SER A 360 6.53 19.16 0.29
C SER A 360 6.79 18.34 -0.96
N GLN A 361 8.05 18.03 -1.26
CA GLN A 361 8.42 17.09 -2.34
C GLN A 361 7.81 15.68 -2.16
N SER A 362 7.41 15.33 -0.92
CA SER A 362 6.69 14.09 -0.61
C SER A 362 5.18 14.16 -0.88
N ASN A 363 4.62 15.35 -1.09
CA ASN A 363 3.22 15.53 -1.42
C ASN A 363 3.00 15.36 -2.94
N ASN A 364 1.99 14.58 -3.30
CA ASN A 364 1.67 14.19 -4.67
C ASN A 364 1.41 15.38 -5.62
N ASN A 365 0.92 16.50 -5.08
CA ASN A 365 0.65 17.68 -5.89
C ASN A 365 1.95 18.37 -6.32
N TYR A 366 3.08 18.19 -5.62
CA TYR A 366 4.37 18.80 -5.98
C TYR A 366 4.76 18.49 -7.43
N GLN A 367 4.85 17.20 -7.79
CA GLN A 367 5.27 16.79 -9.13
C GLN A 367 4.25 17.19 -10.22
N MET A 368 2.96 17.22 -9.89
CA MET A 368 1.90 17.71 -10.77
C MET A 368 2.06 19.20 -11.06
N LEU A 369 2.16 20.02 -10.00
CA LEU A 369 2.24 21.47 -10.09
C LEU A 369 3.56 21.93 -10.73
N MET A 370 4.70 21.32 -10.37
CA MET A 370 5.99 21.58 -11.04
C MET A 370 5.97 21.19 -12.53
N THR A 371 5.22 20.14 -12.91
CA THR A 371 5.03 19.77 -14.31
C THR A 371 4.13 20.76 -15.05
N LEU A 372 3.12 21.32 -14.38
CA LEU A 372 2.30 22.41 -14.93
C LEU A 372 3.09 23.70 -15.08
N CYS A 373 3.95 24.11 -14.13
CA CYS A 373 4.87 25.24 -14.32
C CYS A 373 5.78 25.05 -15.53
N ARG A 374 6.33 23.84 -15.72
CA ARG A 374 7.13 23.50 -16.91
C ARG A 374 6.29 23.56 -18.20
N LYS A 375 5.05 23.07 -18.19
CA LYS A 375 4.12 23.15 -19.32
C LYS A 375 3.78 24.61 -19.67
N ALA A 376 3.52 25.44 -18.67
CA ALA A 376 3.26 26.87 -18.84
C ALA A 376 4.46 27.58 -19.49
N LYS A 377 5.70 27.25 -19.06
CA LYS A 377 6.91 27.81 -19.67
C LYS A 377 7.04 27.41 -21.16
N ILE A 378 6.84 26.14 -21.50
CA ILE A 378 6.88 25.66 -22.89
C ILE A 378 5.81 26.37 -23.74
N LEU A 379 4.59 26.57 -23.22
CA LEU A 379 3.55 27.32 -23.93
C LEU A 379 3.92 28.80 -24.14
N LEU A 380 4.59 29.43 -23.16
CA LEU A 380 5.05 30.82 -23.28
C LEU A 380 6.18 30.94 -24.30
N ASP A 381 7.16 30.03 -24.27
CA ASP A 381 8.28 30.00 -25.21
C ASP A 381 7.79 29.75 -26.66
N ASN A 382 6.77 28.89 -26.83
CA ASN A 382 6.11 28.67 -28.12
C ASN A 382 5.36 29.92 -28.60
N ALA A 383 4.55 30.56 -27.77
CA ALA A 383 3.82 31.78 -28.14
C ALA A 383 4.77 32.93 -28.53
N ASN A 384 5.85 33.12 -27.77
CA ASN A 384 6.92 34.07 -28.09
C ASN A 384 7.63 33.74 -29.42
N THR A 385 7.64 32.49 -29.85
CA THR A 385 8.17 32.05 -31.15
C THR A 385 7.17 32.32 -32.27
N GLU A 386 5.87 32.05 -32.05
CA GLU A 386 4.81 32.34 -33.03
C GLU A 386 4.69 33.86 -33.31
N ASP A 387 4.74 34.71 -32.28
CA ASP A 387 4.72 36.18 -32.46
C ASP A 387 5.96 36.70 -33.22
N LYS A 388 7.14 36.13 -32.98
CA LYS A 388 8.37 36.45 -33.72
C LYS A 388 8.32 36.01 -35.18
N ILE A 389 7.76 34.82 -35.44
CA ILE A 389 7.52 34.36 -36.82
C ILE A 389 6.54 35.31 -37.50
N ARG A 390 5.45 35.70 -36.82
CA ARG A 390 4.45 36.64 -37.33
C ARG A 390 5.02 38.03 -37.63
N GLU A 391 5.90 38.57 -36.80
CA GLU A 391 6.65 39.82 -37.09
C GLU A 391 7.43 39.71 -38.41
N ALA A 392 8.10 38.57 -38.64
CA ALA A 392 8.82 38.33 -39.90
C ALA A 392 7.87 38.08 -41.10
N GLU A 393 6.70 37.45 -40.89
CA GLU A 393 5.70 37.29 -41.95
C GLU A 393 5.12 38.65 -42.36
N GLU A 394 4.69 39.47 -41.39
CA GLU A 394 4.14 40.81 -41.61
C GLU A 394 5.15 41.70 -42.37
N ALA A 395 6.43 41.67 -41.98
CA ALA A 395 7.50 42.40 -42.68
C ALA A 395 7.74 41.91 -44.12
N VAL A 396 7.69 40.60 -44.38
CA VAL A 396 7.89 40.02 -45.73
C VAL A 396 6.69 40.27 -46.64
N TYR A 397 5.46 40.15 -46.15
CA TYR A 397 4.27 40.46 -46.94
C TYR A 397 4.19 41.95 -47.28
N ALA A 398 4.63 42.85 -46.39
CA ALA A 398 4.69 44.29 -46.63
C ALA A 398 5.67 44.73 -47.74
N LEU A 399 6.50 43.82 -48.27
CA LEU A 399 7.33 44.09 -49.46
C LEU A 399 6.51 44.15 -50.76
N PHE A 400 5.35 43.48 -50.79
CA PHE A 400 4.51 43.28 -51.97
C PHE A 400 3.32 44.26 -52.00
N ALA A 401 2.89 44.65 -53.20
CA ALA A 401 1.72 45.53 -53.37
C ALA A 401 0.38 44.76 -53.30
N ASP A 402 0.43 43.45 -53.54
CA ASP A 402 -0.74 42.61 -53.83
C ASP A 402 -0.63 41.21 -53.20
N SER A 403 -1.77 40.59 -52.92
CA SER A 403 -1.84 39.26 -52.27
C SER A 403 -1.50 38.07 -53.16
N SER A 404 -1.30 38.27 -54.47
CA SER A 404 -0.69 37.27 -55.36
C SER A 404 0.85 37.35 -55.36
N LEU A 405 1.40 38.33 -54.64
CA LEU A 405 2.82 38.60 -54.49
C LEU A 405 3.50 38.84 -55.85
N SER A 406 2.75 39.37 -56.82
CA SER A 406 3.19 39.52 -58.21
C SER A 406 4.07 40.76 -58.42
N SER A 407 3.86 41.78 -57.60
CA SER A 407 4.50 43.09 -57.69
C SER A 407 4.98 43.57 -56.32
N VAL A 408 6.07 44.35 -56.31
CA VAL A 408 6.59 44.98 -55.08
C VAL A 408 5.94 46.34 -54.86
N ALA A 409 5.62 46.65 -53.59
CA ALA A 409 5.00 47.91 -53.21
C ALA A 409 5.87 49.11 -53.59
N ASP A 410 5.25 50.25 -53.90
CA ASP A 410 5.97 51.47 -54.29
C ASP A 410 6.94 51.96 -53.21
N SER A 411 6.63 51.67 -51.94
CA SER A 411 7.48 51.98 -50.79
C SER A 411 8.65 51.00 -50.56
N THR A 412 8.82 49.98 -51.41
CA THR A 412 9.83 48.92 -51.25
C THR A 412 11.13 49.27 -51.99
N ASN A 413 12.26 49.05 -51.32
CA ASN A 413 13.62 49.25 -51.83
C ASN A 413 14.57 48.20 -51.22
N SER A 414 15.84 48.16 -51.62
CA SER A 414 16.81 47.17 -51.12
C SER A 414 16.92 47.15 -49.58
N ALA A 415 16.93 48.32 -48.92
CA ALA A 415 17.02 48.39 -47.45
C ALA A 415 15.84 47.70 -46.74
N LYS A 416 14.61 47.83 -47.24
CA LYS A 416 13.46 47.10 -46.69
C LYS A 416 13.54 45.59 -46.90
N VAL A 417 14.07 45.14 -48.04
CA VAL A 417 14.19 43.69 -48.30
C VAL A 417 15.26 43.06 -47.41
N GLU A 418 16.40 43.73 -47.20
CA GLU A 418 17.40 43.27 -46.21
C GLU A 418 16.84 43.27 -44.78
N ALA A 419 16.13 44.32 -44.36
CA ALA A 419 15.49 44.34 -43.04
C ALA A 419 14.48 43.19 -42.84
N ALA A 420 13.75 42.79 -43.90
CA ALA A 420 12.88 41.62 -43.88
C ALA A 420 13.66 40.29 -43.85
N LYS A 421 14.78 40.17 -44.58
CA LYS A 421 15.70 39.02 -44.49
C LYS A 421 16.27 38.87 -43.07
N ASP A 422 16.75 39.96 -42.47
CA ASP A 422 17.28 39.98 -41.11
C ASP A 422 16.24 39.52 -40.08
N LEU A 423 15.00 39.99 -40.21
CA LEU A 423 13.88 39.50 -39.38
C LEU A 423 13.64 38.00 -39.58
N VAL A 424 13.58 37.51 -40.82
CA VAL A 424 13.42 36.06 -41.08
C VAL A 424 14.58 35.24 -40.49
N ALA A 425 15.83 35.67 -40.67
CA ALA A 425 17.01 34.96 -40.18
C ALA A 425 17.13 34.97 -38.64
N LYS A 426 16.68 36.05 -37.99
CA LYS A 426 16.71 36.22 -36.53
C LYS A 426 15.56 35.53 -35.81
N ASN A 427 14.35 35.58 -36.38
CA ASN A 427 13.12 35.14 -35.72
C ASN A 427 12.66 33.74 -36.13
N VAL A 428 13.04 33.25 -37.32
CA VAL A 428 12.54 31.99 -37.88
C VAL A 428 13.69 30.98 -37.99
N SER A 429 13.62 29.88 -37.23
CA SER A 429 14.63 28.83 -37.30
C SER A 429 14.68 28.19 -38.70
N VAL A 430 15.88 27.90 -39.22
CA VAL A 430 16.09 27.22 -40.51
C VAL A 430 15.42 25.84 -40.63
N ALA A 431 15.06 25.21 -39.50
CA ALA A 431 14.30 23.96 -39.46
C ALA A 431 12.77 24.15 -39.50
N ASN A 432 12.27 25.39 -39.39
CA ASN A 432 10.85 25.71 -39.50
C ASN A 432 10.46 25.85 -40.98
N PRO A 433 9.38 25.19 -41.47
CA PRO A 433 8.93 25.32 -42.86
C PRO A 433 8.71 26.75 -43.36
N ASN A 434 8.35 27.69 -42.47
CA ASN A 434 8.18 29.08 -42.83
C ASN A 434 9.50 29.79 -43.19
N PHE A 435 10.66 29.33 -42.71
CA PHE A 435 11.96 29.95 -43.08
C PHE A 435 12.17 29.90 -44.59
N SER A 436 12.11 28.71 -45.18
CA SER A 436 12.26 28.52 -46.62
C SER A 436 11.16 29.20 -47.43
N ARG A 437 9.93 29.33 -46.88
CA ARG A 437 8.84 30.08 -47.52
C ARG A 437 9.15 31.58 -47.59
N LEU A 438 9.42 32.19 -46.44
CA LEU A 438 9.62 33.64 -46.30
C LEU A 438 10.92 34.10 -46.95
N TRP A 439 12.01 33.33 -46.82
CA TRP A 439 13.28 33.64 -47.47
C TRP A 439 13.14 33.66 -49.00
N ASN A 440 12.43 32.69 -49.58
CA ASN A 440 12.16 32.69 -51.03
C ASN A 440 11.24 33.85 -51.47
N LEU A 441 10.39 34.38 -50.58
CA LEU A 441 9.63 35.61 -50.86
C LEU A 441 10.52 36.86 -50.81
N CYS A 442 11.46 36.98 -49.88
CA CYS A 442 12.49 38.05 -49.95
C CYS A 442 13.25 37.99 -51.28
N LEU A 443 13.77 36.81 -51.65
CA LEU A 443 14.47 36.60 -52.92
C LEU A 443 13.57 36.82 -54.16
N LYS A 444 12.24 36.79 -54.02
CA LYS A 444 11.28 37.14 -55.09
C LYS A 444 11.12 38.66 -55.18
N ALA A 445 11.02 39.35 -54.06
CA ALA A 445 10.93 40.81 -53.99
C ALA A 445 12.18 41.48 -54.61
N GLU A 446 13.38 40.96 -54.38
CA GLU A 446 14.61 41.46 -55.02
C GLU A 446 14.54 41.40 -56.56
N ARG A 447 14.22 40.22 -57.10
CA ARG A 447 14.08 40.02 -58.56
C ARG A 447 13.01 40.92 -59.17
N LEU A 448 11.92 41.21 -58.43
CA LEU A 448 10.87 42.13 -58.85
C LEU A 448 11.33 43.60 -58.78
N LEU A 449 12.14 44.00 -57.79
CA LEU A 449 12.75 45.33 -57.73
C LEU A 449 13.69 45.55 -58.92
N GLU A 450 14.63 44.63 -59.15
CA GLU A 450 15.61 44.69 -60.24
C GLU A 450 14.95 44.74 -61.62
N ALA A 451 13.85 44.01 -61.80
CA ALA A 451 13.06 43.99 -63.03
C ALA A 451 12.14 45.22 -63.21
N SER A 452 11.82 45.96 -62.14
CA SER A 452 10.71 46.92 -62.15
C SER A 452 10.85 48.09 -63.12
N GLY A 453 12.07 48.45 -63.52
CA GLY A 453 12.35 49.52 -64.50
C GLY A 453 12.01 50.95 -64.05
N THR A 454 11.27 51.10 -62.96
CA THR A 454 10.91 52.34 -62.25
C THR A 454 11.98 52.74 -61.26
N ILE A 455 12.26 54.04 -61.10
CA ILE A 455 13.06 54.54 -59.96
C ILE A 455 12.28 54.28 -58.66
N ARG A 456 12.91 53.58 -57.72
CA ARG A 456 12.39 53.23 -56.38
C ARG A 456 12.84 54.27 -55.34
N PRO A 457 12.17 54.38 -54.17
CA PRO A 457 12.63 55.26 -53.08
C PRO A 457 14.06 54.91 -52.64
N ALA A 458 14.91 55.92 -52.45
CA ALA A 458 16.31 55.70 -52.09
C ALA A 458 16.49 54.90 -50.79
N SER A 459 17.49 54.02 -50.77
CA SER A 459 17.90 53.27 -49.56
C SER A 459 18.87 54.06 -48.68
N SER A 460 19.40 55.19 -49.16
CA SER A 460 20.31 56.07 -48.43
C SER A 460 20.33 57.49 -49.01
N GLU A 461 20.82 58.47 -48.25
CA GLU A 461 20.99 59.86 -48.70
C GLU A 461 21.89 59.97 -49.95
N GLY A 462 23.01 59.25 -50.00
CA GLY A 462 23.88 59.20 -51.18
C GLY A 462 23.26 58.54 -52.42
N GLU A 463 22.34 57.58 -52.22
CA GLU A 463 21.54 57.06 -53.34
C GLU A 463 20.57 58.13 -53.85
N GLN A 464 19.97 58.93 -52.97
CA GLN A 464 19.12 60.07 -53.36
C GLN A 464 19.93 61.12 -54.12
N GLU A 465 21.16 61.47 -53.68
CA GLU A 465 22.09 62.33 -54.43
C GLU A 465 22.31 61.82 -55.87
N ALA A 466 22.47 60.50 -56.05
CA ALA A 466 22.68 59.88 -57.36
C ALA A 466 21.41 59.86 -58.23
N ILE A 467 20.24 59.59 -57.64
CA ILE A 467 18.94 59.69 -58.33
C ILE A 467 18.74 61.11 -58.85
N ASP A 468 18.90 62.12 -58.00
CA ASP A 468 18.61 63.50 -58.35
C ASP A 468 19.63 64.07 -59.35
N ALA A 469 20.91 63.68 -59.24
CA ALA A 469 21.92 64.03 -60.23
C ALA A 469 21.66 63.43 -61.62
N ILE A 470 21.10 62.21 -61.70
CA ILE A 470 20.69 61.59 -62.97
C ILE A 470 19.40 62.23 -63.51
N LYS A 471 18.40 62.47 -62.66
CA LYS A 471 17.17 63.19 -63.07
C LYS A 471 17.48 64.57 -63.65
N ALA A 472 18.40 65.32 -63.02
CA ALA A 472 18.80 66.66 -63.46
C ALA A 472 19.45 66.72 -64.86
N LEU A 473 19.83 65.59 -65.45
CA LEU A 473 20.29 65.52 -66.85
C LEU A 473 19.14 65.70 -67.86
N PHE A 474 17.89 65.49 -67.44
CA PHE A 474 16.71 65.51 -68.30
C PHE A 474 15.81 66.73 -68.04
N SER A 475 14.98 67.09 -69.02
CA SER A 475 13.94 68.12 -68.88
C SER A 475 12.54 67.54 -68.63
N ASP A 476 12.39 66.21 -68.64
CA ASP A 476 11.11 65.51 -68.50
C ASP A 476 11.23 64.18 -67.72
N ASP A 477 10.19 63.80 -67.00
CA ASP A 477 10.13 62.55 -66.21
C ASP A 477 9.97 61.26 -67.06
N THR A 478 9.77 61.36 -68.38
CA THR A 478 9.91 60.21 -69.29
C THR A 478 11.37 60.02 -69.76
N TYR A 479 12.24 60.91 -69.31
CA TYR A 479 13.67 60.96 -69.58
C TYR A 479 13.98 60.92 -71.09
N THR A 480 13.18 61.62 -71.91
CA THR A 480 13.30 61.60 -73.38
C THR A 480 14.16 62.73 -73.94
N LYS A 481 14.25 63.86 -73.22
CA LYS A 481 14.98 65.06 -73.61
C LYS A 481 15.97 65.45 -72.53
N LEU A 482 17.14 65.93 -72.95
CA LEU A 482 18.10 66.53 -72.02
C LEU A 482 17.54 67.83 -71.41
N SER A 483 18.04 68.17 -70.23
CA SER A 483 17.93 69.51 -69.66
C SER A 483 18.75 70.50 -70.49
N ASP A 484 18.28 71.74 -70.61
CA ASP A 484 19.05 72.82 -71.26
C ASP A 484 20.40 73.07 -70.57
N LYS A 485 20.50 72.71 -69.28
CA LYS A 485 21.73 72.80 -68.47
C LYS A 485 22.67 71.61 -68.65
N ALA A 486 22.22 70.50 -69.24
CA ALA A 486 22.96 69.25 -69.29
C ALA A 486 24.22 69.37 -70.17
N ASN A 487 25.37 69.03 -69.59
CA ASN A 487 26.68 69.06 -70.24
C ASN A 487 27.60 67.95 -69.71
N SER A 488 28.82 67.87 -70.26
CA SER A 488 29.81 66.85 -69.89
C SER A 488 30.24 66.90 -68.42
N ALA A 489 30.14 68.04 -67.72
CA ALA A 489 30.41 68.12 -66.28
C ALA A 489 29.26 67.52 -65.45
N MET A 490 28.00 67.83 -65.79
CA MET A 490 26.84 67.21 -65.13
C MET A 490 26.83 65.69 -65.32
N LEU A 491 27.11 65.22 -66.55
CA LEU A 491 27.18 63.79 -66.85
C LEU A 491 28.27 63.08 -66.01
N LYS A 492 29.49 63.65 -65.96
CA LYS A 492 30.59 63.14 -65.12
C LYS A 492 30.24 63.14 -63.62
N LYS A 493 29.56 64.18 -63.11
CA LYS A 493 29.10 64.25 -61.71
C LYS A 493 28.05 63.17 -61.41
N ALA A 494 27.07 62.99 -62.29
CA ALA A 494 26.04 61.97 -62.15
C ALA A 494 26.64 60.55 -62.13
N ASN A 495 27.58 60.25 -63.03
CA ASN A 495 28.31 58.98 -63.04
C ASN A 495 29.11 58.77 -61.75
N ALA A 496 29.84 59.79 -61.27
CA ALA A 496 30.61 59.70 -60.04
C ALA A 496 29.74 59.41 -58.80
N LEU A 497 28.56 60.03 -58.69
CA LEU A 497 27.60 59.76 -57.61
C LEU A 497 26.98 58.36 -57.74
N PHE A 498 26.57 57.97 -58.95
CA PHE A 498 26.07 56.62 -59.25
C PHE A 498 27.08 55.54 -58.86
N VAL A 499 28.31 55.58 -59.39
CA VAL A 499 29.37 54.60 -59.07
C VAL A 499 29.75 54.62 -57.59
N LYS A 500 29.69 55.78 -56.92
CA LYS A 500 30.00 55.88 -55.48
C LYS A 500 28.97 55.17 -54.62
N TYR A 501 27.67 55.44 -54.80
CA TYR A 501 26.62 55.01 -53.87
C TYR A 501 25.70 53.88 -54.39
N VAL A 502 25.49 53.78 -55.70
CA VAL A 502 24.56 52.81 -56.30
C VAL A 502 25.34 51.59 -56.79
N LYS A 503 25.36 50.54 -55.97
CA LYS A 503 26.09 49.29 -56.26
C LYS A 503 25.20 48.25 -56.96
N PRO A 504 25.76 47.25 -57.66
CA PRO A 504 25.01 46.06 -58.06
C PRO A 504 24.25 45.46 -56.87
N GLY A 505 22.99 45.04 -57.07
CA GLY A 505 22.07 44.62 -56.01
C GLY A 505 21.26 45.77 -55.36
N ASN A 506 21.58 47.04 -55.65
CA ASN A 506 20.70 48.15 -55.31
C ASN A 506 19.49 48.21 -56.25
N SER A 507 18.29 48.40 -55.71
CA SER A 507 17.01 48.44 -56.45
C SER A 507 16.97 49.47 -57.59
N ASN A 508 17.77 50.54 -57.50
CA ASN A 508 17.86 51.57 -58.52
C ASN A 508 19.00 51.36 -59.53
N PHE A 509 19.90 50.40 -59.33
CA PHE A 509 21.11 50.21 -60.16
C PHE A 509 20.78 50.09 -61.66
N THR A 510 19.90 49.17 -62.03
CA THR A 510 19.58 48.85 -63.42
C THR A 510 18.85 49.99 -64.14
N VAL A 511 17.95 50.71 -63.45
CA VAL A 511 17.23 51.85 -64.02
C VAL A 511 18.12 53.07 -64.16
N LEU A 512 18.87 53.45 -63.10
CA LEU A 512 19.77 54.59 -63.15
C LEU A 512 20.91 54.41 -64.16
N TYR A 513 21.46 53.20 -64.29
CA TYR A 513 22.48 52.93 -65.32
C TYR A 513 21.93 53.10 -66.74
N LYS A 514 20.71 52.59 -67.02
CA LYS A 514 20.04 52.76 -68.32
C LYS A 514 19.71 54.23 -68.61
N LEU A 515 19.33 55.01 -67.59
CA LEU A 515 19.07 56.44 -67.73
C LEU A 515 20.36 57.24 -67.94
N TYR A 516 21.43 56.94 -67.22
CA TYR A 516 22.77 57.50 -67.47
C TYR A 516 23.20 57.26 -68.93
N GLN A 517 23.17 56.01 -69.40
CA GLN A 517 23.48 55.66 -70.79
C GLN A 517 22.53 56.31 -71.82
N LYS A 518 21.30 56.70 -71.42
CA LYS A 518 20.36 57.41 -72.29
C LYS A 518 20.73 58.89 -72.38
N ALA A 519 21.08 59.53 -71.26
CA ALA A 519 21.58 60.90 -71.24
C ALA A 519 22.89 61.05 -72.03
N GLU A 520 23.83 60.11 -71.85
CA GLU A 520 25.10 60.03 -72.57
C GLU A 520 24.89 60.01 -74.09
N ARG A 521 24.10 59.07 -74.62
CA ARG A 521 23.77 58.99 -76.05
C ARG A 521 22.96 60.17 -76.58
N LEU A 522 22.09 60.79 -75.78
CA LEU A 522 21.39 62.02 -76.16
C LEU A 522 22.35 63.21 -76.25
N LEU A 523 23.38 63.25 -75.40
CA LEU A 523 24.41 64.30 -75.44
C LEU A 523 25.31 64.11 -76.67
N GLU A 524 25.70 62.86 -76.97
CA GLU A 524 26.48 62.47 -78.15
C GLU A 524 25.75 62.65 -79.51
N SER A 525 24.41 62.74 -79.51
CA SER A 525 23.61 62.98 -80.72
C SER A 525 23.06 64.41 -80.83
N SER A 526 23.16 65.23 -79.79
CA SER A 526 22.76 66.65 -79.78
C SER A 526 23.67 67.50 -80.68
N ASN A 527 23.16 67.98 -81.82
CA ASN A 527 23.91 68.92 -82.68
C ASN A 527 23.96 70.36 -82.13
N ASP A 528 23.16 70.66 -81.09
CA ASP A 528 23.15 71.97 -80.43
C ASP A 528 24.39 72.16 -79.54
N ILE A 529 24.94 73.38 -79.49
CA ILE A 529 25.95 73.78 -78.50
C ILE A 529 25.35 73.60 -77.10
N ARG A 530 26.07 72.90 -76.21
CA ARG A 530 25.68 72.69 -74.81
C ARG A 530 26.42 73.65 -73.89
N PRO A 531 25.86 74.06 -72.73
CA PRO A 531 26.51 75.01 -71.83
C PRO A 531 27.88 74.53 -71.39
N ALA A 532 28.86 75.44 -71.31
CA ALA A 532 30.24 75.10 -71.02
C ALA A 532 30.42 74.35 -69.69
N ALA A 533 31.31 73.35 -69.68
CA ALA A 533 31.75 72.65 -68.49
C ALA A 533 32.87 73.40 -67.74
N SER A 534 33.53 74.37 -68.37
CA SER A 534 34.56 75.22 -67.75
C SER A 534 34.55 76.66 -68.29
N LYS A 535 35.34 77.56 -67.68
CA LYS A 535 35.47 78.96 -68.15
C LYS A 535 36.21 79.06 -69.49
N GLU A 536 37.18 78.17 -69.68
CA GLU A 536 37.99 78.06 -70.89
C GLU A 536 37.10 77.63 -72.06
N GLU A 537 36.24 76.62 -71.85
CA GLU A 537 35.25 76.21 -72.84
C GLU A 537 34.25 77.32 -73.16
N GLN A 538 33.76 78.07 -72.16
CA GLN A 538 32.88 79.20 -72.42
C GLN A 538 33.58 80.25 -73.29
N ALA A 539 34.85 80.57 -73.02
CA ALA A 539 35.64 81.49 -73.84
C ALA A 539 35.84 81.00 -75.29
N VAL A 540 35.94 79.68 -75.53
CA VAL A 540 35.95 79.14 -76.90
C VAL A 540 34.58 79.28 -77.56
N ILE A 541 33.48 78.95 -76.86
CA ILE A 541 32.11 79.11 -77.37
C ILE A 541 31.84 80.57 -77.71
N ASP A 542 32.21 81.51 -76.85
CA ASP A 542 32.04 82.95 -77.04
C ASP A 542 32.87 83.45 -78.23
N ALA A 543 34.13 83.01 -78.37
CA ALA A 543 34.99 83.38 -79.50
C ALA A 543 34.45 82.86 -80.85
N VAL A 544 33.90 81.64 -80.89
CA VAL A 544 33.29 81.07 -82.11
C VAL A 544 31.95 81.74 -82.43
N ASN A 545 31.13 82.04 -81.41
CA ASN A 545 29.88 82.79 -81.60
C ASN A 545 30.14 84.22 -82.11
N ALA A 546 31.21 84.88 -81.65
CA ALA A 546 31.61 86.22 -82.09
C ALA A 546 32.04 86.30 -83.57
N LEU A 547 32.20 85.16 -84.27
CA LEU A 547 32.36 85.13 -85.72
C LEU A 547 31.04 85.47 -86.47
N PHE A 548 29.88 85.45 -85.79
CA PHE A 548 28.55 85.56 -86.40
C PHE A 548 27.74 86.73 -85.85
N THR A 549 26.72 87.18 -86.59
CA THR A 549 25.79 88.24 -86.14
C THR A 549 24.88 87.84 -84.98
N ASP A 550 24.59 86.54 -84.87
CA ASP A 550 23.60 85.97 -83.96
C ASP A 550 23.77 84.44 -83.85
N GLY A 551 23.06 83.84 -82.89
CA GLY A 551 23.09 82.41 -82.60
C GLY A 551 22.45 81.48 -83.63
N THR A 552 22.00 81.97 -84.80
CA THR A 552 21.66 81.09 -85.95
C THR A 552 22.89 80.72 -86.77
N HIS A 553 24.00 81.44 -86.56
CA HIS A 553 25.26 81.30 -87.30
C HIS A 553 25.07 81.39 -88.82
N THR A 554 24.13 82.21 -89.30
CA THR A 554 23.80 82.33 -90.74
C THR A 554 24.53 83.47 -91.47
N LYS A 555 25.12 84.41 -90.74
CA LYS A 555 25.87 85.56 -91.29
C LYS A 555 27.07 85.89 -90.41
N LEU A 556 28.16 86.36 -91.02
CA LEU A 556 29.37 86.77 -90.31
C LEU A 556 29.22 88.13 -89.64
N ALA A 557 29.89 88.29 -88.49
CA ALA A 557 30.01 89.59 -87.82
C ALA A 557 30.91 90.57 -88.62
N ALA A 558 30.73 91.87 -88.37
CA ALA A 558 31.47 92.91 -89.09
C ALA A 558 32.98 92.82 -88.84
N GLY A 559 33.77 92.76 -89.91
CA GLY A 559 35.23 92.67 -89.83
C GLY A 559 35.75 91.31 -89.35
N VAL A 560 34.98 90.23 -89.51
CA VAL A 560 35.52 88.86 -89.42
C VAL A 560 36.31 88.53 -90.68
N ASP A 561 37.48 87.93 -90.49
CA ASP A 561 38.44 87.58 -91.54
C ASP A 561 38.97 86.15 -91.32
N ARG A 562 39.88 85.71 -92.20
CA ARG A 562 40.42 84.35 -92.16
C ARG A 562 41.25 84.09 -90.90
N ASP A 563 41.90 85.12 -90.35
CA ASP A 563 42.80 84.99 -89.21
C ASP A 563 42.03 84.89 -87.90
N LYS A 564 40.93 85.63 -87.73
CA LYS A 564 40.01 85.46 -86.60
C LYS A 564 39.37 84.07 -86.56
N ILE A 565 39.02 83.51 -87.72
CA ILE A 565 38.50 82.13 -87.77
C ILE A 565 39.61 81.11 -87.45
N ASN A 566 40.85 81.36 -87.86
CA ASN A 566 42.00 80.53 -87.48
C ASN A 566 42.34 80.65 -85.98
N GLU A 567 42.20 81.84 -85.37
CA GLU A 567 42.34 82.06 -83.93
C GLU A 567 41.29 81.27 -83.15
N ALA A 568 40.01 81.33 -83.56
CA ALA A 568 38.95 80.53 -82.96
C ALA A 568 39.23 79.01 -83.06
N LYS A 569 39.72 78.53 -84.22
CA LYS A 569 40.17 77.13 -84.38
C LYS A 569 41.35 76.78 -83.47
N SER A 570 42.30 77.69 -83.29
CA SER A 570 43.44 77.53 -82.37
C SER A 570 42.97 77.45 -80.91
N MET A 571 41.98 78.27 -80.53
CA MET A 571 41.35 78.20 -79.21
C MET A 571 40.63 76.86 -78.97
N ILE A 572 39.88 76.34 -79.95
CA ILE A 572 39.29 74.99 -79.87
C ILE A 572 40.40 73.94 -79.64
N ALA A 573 41.44 73.93 -80.48
CA ALA A 573 42.55 72.97 -80.39
C ALA A 573 43.34 73.04 -79.07
N LYS A 574 43.41 74.23 -78.46
CA LYS A 574 44.19 74.49 -77.24
C LYS A 574 43.43 74.16 -75.95
N TYR A 575 42.12 74.37 -75.92
CA TYR A 575 41.32 74.30 -74.68
C TYR A 575 40.30 73.17 -74.65
N LEU A 576 39.93 72.56 -75.79
CA LEU A 576 38.95 71.49 -75.86
C LEU A 576 39.57 70.17 -76.35
N THR A 577 39.26 69.06 -75.67
CA THR A 577 39.62 67.71 -76.17
C THR A 577 38.63 67.25 -77.23
N PHE A 578 39.00 66.23 -78.01
CA PHE A 578 38.09 65.63 -79.00
C PHE A 578 36.81 65.05 -78.35
N ASP A 579 36.91 64.61 -77.10
CA ASP A 579 35.81 64.05 -76.29
C ASP A 579 34.90 65.11 -75.64
N ASN A 580 35.23 66.41 -75.78
CA ASN A 580 34.29 67.47 -75.42
C ASN A 580 33.20 67.59 -76.50
N ARG A 581 31.92 67.62 -76.09
CA ARG A 581 30.80 67.58 -77.03
C ARG A 581 30.78 68.76 -78.00
N ASN A 582 31.15 69.94 -77.53
CA ASN A 582 31.11 71.16 -78.32
C ASN A 582 32.24 71.21 -79.36
N THR A 583 33.36 70.50 -79.19
CA THR A 583 34.54 70.55 -80.08
C THR A 583 34.19 70.40 -81.56
N MET A 584 33.46 69.35 -81.95
CA MET A 584 33.09 69.12 -83.35
C MET A 584 32.03 70.11 -83.85
N ILE A 585 31.11 70.55 -82.99
CA ILE A 585 30.08 71.56 -83.31
C ILE A 585 30.77 72.90 -83.62
N LEU A 586 31.69 73.32 -82.76
CA LEU A 586 32.47 74.55 -82.88
C LEU A 586 33.42 74.51 -84.10
N TYR A 587 34.06 73.36 -84.39
CA TYR A 587 34.85 73.21 -85.62
C TYR A 587 33.98 73.31 -86.89
N ASN A 588 32.78 72.72 -86.88
CA ASN A 588 31.83 72.84 -87.99
C ASN A 588 31.33 74.29 -88.16
N LEU A 589 31.13 75.03 -87.07
CA LEU A 589 30.84 76.47 -87.13
C LEU A 589 32.03 77.27 -87.69
N CYS A 590 33.26 76.97 -87.29
CA CYS A 590 34.45 77.57 -87.90
C CYS A 590 34.71 77.11 -89.36
N ALA A 591 34.05 76.06 -89.84
CA ALA A 591 34.02 75.70 -91.26
C ALA A 591 32.95 76.53 -92.00
N LYS A 592 31.72 76.57 -91.47
CA LYS A 592 30.61 77.42 -91.96
C LYS A 592 30.99 78.91 -92.01
N ALA A 593 31.79 79.39 -91.06
CA ALA A 593 32.32 80.75 -91.06
C ALA A 593 33.28 81.01 -92.23
N LEU A 594 34.06 80.01 -92.67
CA LEU A 594 34.88 80.12 -93.88
C LEU A 594 34.01 80.02 -95.14
N GLU A 595 32.99 79.17 -95.16
CA GLU A 595 32.04 79.08 -96.28
C GLU A 595 31.33 80.42 -96.53
N LEU A 596 30.94 81.13 -95.46
CA LEU A 596 30.30 82.45 -95.52
C LEU A 596 31.28 83.62 -95.78
N LEU A 597 32.59 83.37 -95.89
CA LEU A 597 33.64 84.37 -96.14
C LEU A 597 34.09 84.40 -97.63
N ASN A 598 33.71 83.41 -98.43
CA ASN A 598 34.02 83.33 -99.87
C ASN A 598 32.79 83.65 -100.73
#